data_AF-A0A438JMF8-F1
#
_entry.id   AF-A0A438JMF8-F1
#
_cell.length_a   1.000
_cell.length_b   1.000
_cell.length_c   1.000
_cell.angle_alpha   90.00
_cell.angle_beta   90.00
_cell.angle_gamma   90.00
#
_symmetry.space_group_name_H-M   'P 1'
#
loop_
_entity.id
_entity.type
_entity.pdbx_description
1 polymer ?
#
loop_
_entity_poly.entity_id
_entity_poly.type
_entity_poly.pdbx_seq_one_letter_code
_entity_poly.pdbx_strand_id
1 'polypeptide(L)'
;MQAEHCRGWGGGVLPSGERCSTSDSSVLGTLTAIRDWFRDYKIPDGKPANKFGLGNKAANKDYALKVINETNESWLNLSRDRFLLESYHLCKYDLKSRPAAVTAGYP
;
A
#
# COMPACT_ATOMS: atom_id res chain seq x y z
N MET A 1 7.80 -10.46 -26.39
CA MET A 1 8.93 -10.95 -25.58
C MET A 1 9.34 -9.80 -24.65
N GLN A 2 9.17 -9.80 -23.34
CA GLN A 2 8.95 -10.86 -22.36
C GLN A 2 7.92 -10.36 -21.33
N ALA A 3 6.82 -11.10 -21.18
CA ALA A 3 5.83 -10.92 -20.13
C ALA A 3 5.68 -12.27 -19.42
N GLU A 4 6.76 -12.74 -18.80
CA GLU A 4 6.76 -13.97 -18.01
C GLU A 4 7.77 -13.85 -16.87
N HIS A 5 7.40 -13.23 -15.74
CA HIS A 5 7.92 -13.60 -14.41
C HIS A 5 7.14 -12.90 -13.28
N CYS A 6 5.82 -13.02 -13.31
CA CYS A 6 5.02 -12.95 -12.09
C CYS A 6 4.78 -14.39 -11.61
N ARG A 7 5.80 -15.08 -11.09
CA ARG A 7 5.61 -16.32 -10.31
C ARG A 7 6.02 -16.04 -8.88
N GLY A 8 5.16 -16.47 -7.97
CA GLY A 8 5.07 -16.00 -6.60
C GLY A 8 6.37 -16.07 -5.81
N TRP A 9 6.56 -15.07 -4.96
CA TRP A 9 7.12 -15.16 -3.60
C TRP A 9 8.01 -16.39 -3.36
N GLY A 10 9.17 -16.41 -4.03
CA GLY A 10 10.17 -17.46 -3.94
C GLY A 10 11.43 -16.99 -4.63
N GLY A 11 12.34 -16.39 -3.87
CA GLY A 11 13.74 -16.12 -4.26
C GLY A 11 13.95 -15.49 -5.64
N GLY A 12 13.52 -14.25 -5.83
CA GLY A 12 13.80 -13.47 -7.05
C GLY A 12 14.73 -12.28 -6.78
N VAL A 13 15.69 -12.07 -7.68
CA VAL A 13 16.60 -10.91 -7.71
C VAL A 13 15.79 -9.64 -7.99
N LEU A 14 16.06 -8.57 -7.24
CA LEU A 14 15.40 -7.27 -7.45
C LEU A 14 15.80 -6.65 -8.80
N PRO A 15 15.02 -5.72 -9.37
CA PRO A 15 15.38 -4.99 -10.59
C PRO A 15 16.74 -4.26 -10.52
N SER A 16 17.27 -4.05 -9.31
CA SER A 16 18.63 -3.53 -9.04
C SER A 16 19.75 -4.56 -9.25
N GLY A 17 19.44 -5.82 -9.58
CA GLY A 17 20.43 -6.90 -9.73
C GLY A 17 20.90 -7.52 -8.41
N GLU A 18 20.33 -7.10 -7.27
CA GLU A 18 20.72 -7.60 -5.96
C GLU A 18 19.90 -8.84 -5.56
N ARG A 19 20.59 -9.91 -5.15
CA ARG A 19 19.99 -11.12 -4.59
C ARG A 19 19.62 -10.87 -3.13
N CYS A 20 18.39 -11.21 -2.75
CA CYS A 20 17.97 -11.18 -1.35
C CYS A 20 18.79 -12.23 -0.56
N SER A 21 19.77 -11.77 0.22
CA SER A 21 20.63 -12.63 1.04
C SER A 21 19.81 -13.20 2.20
N THR A 22 19.47 -14.49 2.11
CA THR A 22 18.72 -15.21 3.15
C THR A 22 19.61 -15.59 4.32
N SER A 23 20.11 -14.61 5.07
CA SER A 23 20.71 -14.86 6.38
C SER A 23 20.82 -13.56 7.16
N ASP A 24 20.08 -13.54 8.29
CA ASP A 24 20.02 -12.52 9.35
C ASP A 24 19.28 -11.21 9.04
N SER A 25 18.14 -10.98 9.74
CA SER A 25 17.29 -9.76 9.76
C SER A 25 16.01 -9.78 8.91
N SER A 26 15.07 -10.69 9.20
CA SER A 26 13.79 -10.82 8.47
C SER A 26 12.97 -9.53 8.33
N VAL A 27 13.03 -8.61 9.31
CA VAL A 27 12.26 -7.35 9.28
C VAL A 27 12.97 -6.24 8.49
N LEU A 28 14.30 -6.14 8.57
CA LEU A 28 15.07 -5.11 7.86
C LEU A 28 15.14 -5.38 6.35
N GLY A 29 15.26 -6.66 5.96
CA GLY A 29 15.17 -7.07 4.56
C GLY A 29 13.78 -6.80 3.97
N THR A 30 12.72 -7.01 4.75
CA THR A 30 11.34 -6.77 4.31
C THR A 30 11.06 -5.29 4.06
N LEU A 31 11.49 -4.39 4.96
CA LEU A 31 11.30 -2.94 4.77
C LEU A 31 12.02 -2.42 3.53
N THR A 32 13.24 -2.91 3.28
CA THR A 32 14.03 -2.51 2.11
C THR A 32 13.38 -2.99 0.82
N ALA A 33 12.93 -4.26 0.77
CA ALA A 33 12.24 -4.81 -0.39
C ALA A 33 10.93 -4.06 -0.71
N ILE A 34 10.12 -3.74 0.32
CA ILE A 34 8.88 -2.96 0.15
C ILE A 34 9.19 -1.57 -0.44
N ARG A 35 10.21 -0.89 0.08
CA ARG A 35 10.60 0.44 -0.41
C ARG A 35 11.03 0.38 -1.87
N ASP A 36 11.86 -0.60 -2.24
CA ASP A 36 12.37 -0.72 -3.60
C ASP A 36 11.25 -1.06 -4.59
N TRP A 37 10.29 -1.90 -4.18
CA TRP A 37 9.09 -2.15 -4.98
C TRP A 37 8.29 -0.87 -5.23
N PHE A 38 8.01 -0.08 -4.19
CA PHE A 38 7.27 1.19 -4.34
C PHE A 38 8.03 2.23 -5.16
N ARG A 39 9.37 2.18 -5.19
CA ARG A 39 10.19 3.07 -6.03
C ARG A 39 9.99 2.74 -7.51
N ASP A 40 10.05 1.46 -7.87
CA ASP A 40 10.24 1.03 -9.26
C ASP A 40 8.96 0.54 -9.95
N TYR A 41 7.85 0.30 -9.23
CA TYR A 41 6.68 -0.36 -9.82
C TYR A 41 6.04 0.33 -11.04
N LYS A 42 6.29 1.65 -11.22
CA LYS A 42 5.77 2.41 -12.37
C LYS A 42 6.76 2.49 -13.55
N ILE A 43 8.00 2.04 -13.37
CA ILE A 43 9.03 2.06 -14.42
C ILE A 43 8.61 1.20 -15.63
N PRO A 44 7.99 0.01 -15.46
CA PRO A 44 7.48 -0.76 -16.58
C PRO A 44 6.44 0.00 -17.43
N ASP A 45 5.70 0.94 -16.83
CA ASP A 45 4.74 1.80 -17.53
C ASP A 45 5.42 3.00 -18.25
N GLY A 46 6.76 3.07 -18.25
CA GLY A 46 7.53 4.20 -18.79
C GLY A 46 7.53 5.45 -17.91
N LYS A 47 7.04 5.37 -16.67
CA LYS A 47 7.02 6.49 -15.72
C LYS A 47 8.31 6.51 -14.89
N PRO A 48 8.76 7.68 -14.42
CA PRO A 48 9.94 7.77 -13.58
C PRO A 48 9.73 7.08 -12.22
N ALA A 49 10.83 6.70 -11.58
CA ALA A 49 10.84 6.17 -10.23
C ALA A 49 10.15 7.11 -9.23
N ASN A 50 9.37 6.55 -8.30
CA ASN A 50 8.72 7.35 -7.27
C ASN A 50 9.75 7.91 -6.27
N LYS A 51 9.47 9.10 -5.75
CA LYS A 51 10.24 9.75 -4.68
C LYS A 51 9.46 9.64 -3.37
N PHE A 52 10.15 9.40 -2.26
CA PHE A 52 9.52 9.37 -0.93
C PHE A 52 9.80 10.65 -0.15
N GLY A 53 8.83 11.02 0.70
CA GLY A 53 9.02 12.06 1.71
C GLY A 53 9.84 11.56 2.91
N LEU A 54 9.89 12.36 3.98
CA LEU A 54 10.50 11.99 5.28
C LEU A 54 11.94 11.47 5.18
N GLY A 55 12.71 11.97 4.21
CA GLY A 55 14.10 11.58 4.01
C GLY A 55 14.30 10.12 3.59
N ASN A 56 13.32 9.51 2.91
CA ASN A 56 13.33 8.09 2.47
C ASN A 56 13.43 7.09 3.64
N LYS A 57 12.96 7.48 4.84
CA LYS A 57 12.95 6.63 6.04
C LYS A 57 11.52 6.32 6.48
N ALA A 58 11.34 5.12 7.02
CA ALA A 58 10.09 4.76 7.68
C ALA A 58 9.89 5.65 8.92
N ALA A 59 8.69 6.21 9.06
CA ALA A 59 8.32 6.98 10.24
C ALA A 59 8.10 6.05 11.45
N ASN A 60 8.14 6.62 12.65
CA ASN A 60 7.81 5.89 13.86
C ASN A 60 6.29 5.64 13.97
N LYS A 61 5.92 4.78 14.93
CA LYS A 61 4.52 4.40 15.17
C LYS A 61 3.63 5.61 15.47
N ASP A 62 4.10 6.56 16.28
CA ASP A 62 3.30 7.70 16.72
C ASP A 62 2.98 8.65 15.56
N TYR A 63 3.94 8.90 14.68
CA TYR A 63 3.72 9.65 13.45
C TYR A 63 2.73 8.94 12.53
N ALA A 64 2.87 7.62 12.37
CA ALA A 64 1.93 6.84 11.56
C ALA A 64 0.49 6.92 12.11
N LEU A 65 0.32 6.79 13.43
CA LEU A 65 -0.99 6.91 14.08
C LEU A 65 -1.59 8.31 13.91
N LYS A 66 -0.78 9.36 13.98
CA LYS A 66 -1.22 10.73 13.72
C LYS A 66 -1.79 10.87 12.31
N VAL A 67 -1.06 10.42 11.28
CA VAL A 67 -1.49 10.50 9.87
C VAL A 67 -2.77 9.69 9.64
N ILE A 68 -2.90 8.52 10.29
CA ILE A 68 -4.12 7.69 10.23
C ILE A 68 -5.32 8.47 10.77
N ASN A 69 -5.18 9.12 11.94
CA ASN A 69 -6.26 9.89 12.54
C ASN A 69 -6.66 11.09 11.68
N GLU A 70 -5.68 11.86 11.17
CA GLU A 70 -5.94 13.01 10.28
C GLU A 70 -6.66 12.59 8.99
N THR A 71 -6.26 11.46 8.40
CA THR A 71 -6.90 10.92 7.19
C THR A 71 -8.31 10.43 7.48
N ASN A 72 -8.54 9.81 8.64
CA ASN A 72 -9.87 9.37 9.06
C ASN A 72 -10.82 10.55 9.29
N GLU A 73 -10.36 11.63 9.93
CA GLU A 73 -11.15 12.86 10.09
C GLU A 73 -11.48 13.49 8.73
N SER A 74 -10.51 13.56 7.83
CA SER A 74 -10.72 14.05 6.46
C SER A 74 -11.76 13.22 5.70
N TRP A 75 -11.71 11.89 5.84
CA TRP A 75 -12.68 10.98 5.24
C TRP A 75 -14.09 11.14 5.83
N LEU A 76 -14.22 11.32 7.15
CA LEU A 76 -15.51 11.57 7.80
C LEU A 76 -16.13 12.89 7.32
N ASN A 77 -15.32 13.93 7.14
CA ASN A 77 -15.78 15.21 6.60
C ASN A 77 -16.25 15.06 5.15
N LEU A 78 -15.48 14.38 4.30
CA LEU A 78 -15.86 14.08 2.92
C LEU A 78 -17.16 13.26 2.84
N SER A 79 -17.33 12.29 3.73
CA SER A 79 -18.48 11.38 3.73
C SER A 79 -19.78 12.02 4.26
N ARG A 80 -19.68 13.13 5.00
CA ARG A 80 -20.84 13.89 5.46
C ARG A 80 -21.32 14.88 4.41
N ASP A 81 -20.41 15.41 3.60
CA ASP A 81 -20.74 16.39 2.57
C ASP A 81 -21.38 15.72 1.34
N ARG A 82 -22.69 15.92 1.20
CA ARG A 82 -23.48 15.38 0.08
C ARG A 82 -23.01 15.91 -1.27
N PHE A 83 -22.54 17.15 -1.34
CA PHE A 83 -22.13 17.78 -2.59
C PHE A 83 -20.79 17.23 -3.08
N LEU A 84 -19.84 16.99 -2.16
CA LEU A 84 -18.56 16.36 -2.53
C LEU A 84 -18.75 14.90 -2.97
N LEU A 85 -19.66 14.16 -2.35
CA LEU A 85 -19.91 12.76 -2.73
C LEU A 85 -20.41 12.59 -4.16
N GLU A 86 -21.28 13.50 -4.61
CA GLU A 86 -21.76 13.51 -5.99
C GLU A 86 -20.64 13.89 -6.97
N SER A 87 -19.83 14.90 -6.62
CA SER A 87 -18.69 15.32 -7.44
C SER A 87 -17.66 14.19 -7.63
N TYR A 88 -17.31 13.49 -6.55
CA TYR A 88 -16.33 12.40 -6.58
C TYR A 88 -16.91 11.03 -6.99
N HIS A 89 -18.19 10.96 -7.38
CA HIS A 89 -18.87 9.72 -7.77
C HIS A 89 -18.74 8.61 -6.70
N LEU A 90 -18.76 8.99 -5.43
CA LEU A 90 -18.57 8.04 -4.33
C LEU A 90 -19.86 7.30 -4.04
N CYS A 91 -19.83 5.97 -4.20
CA CYS A 91 -20.92 5.09 -3.81
C CYS A 91 -21.03 5.05 -2.28
N LYS A 92 -22.17 5.48 -1.72
CA LYS A 92 -22.42 5.35 -0.28
C LYS A 92 -22.68 3.87 0.04
N TYR A 93 -21.71 3.22 0.66
CA TYR A 93 -21.98 2.03 1.46
C TYR A 93 -22.28 2.48 2.88
N ASP A 94 -23.52 2.27 3.34
CA ASP A 94 -23.85 2.52 4.73
C ASP A 94 -23.13 1.51 5.61
N LEU A 95 -22.16 1.97 6.40
CA LEU A 95 -21.44 1.13 7.35
C LEU A 95 -22.39 0.53 8.42
N LYS A 96 -23.52 1.19 8.69
CA LYS A 96 -24.52 0.74 9.67
C LYS A 96 -25.45 -0.35 9.12
N SER A 97 -25.54 -0.49 7.80
CA SER A 97 -26.30 -1.57 7.17
C SER A 97 -25.46 -2.83 6.99
N ARG A 98 -24.23 -2.87 7.52
CA ARG A 98 -23.40 -4.06 7.46
C ARG A 98 -24.04 -5.16 8.30
N PRO A 99 -24.51 -6.27 7.71
CA PRO A 99 -24.88 -7.42 8.52
C PRO A 99 -23.65 -7.82 9.34
N ALA A 100 -23.86 -8.09 10.64
CA ALA A 100 -22.82 -8.66 11.48
C ALA A 100 -22.23 -9.87 10.74
N ALA A 101 -20.90 -9.92 10.66
CA ALA A 101 -20.11 -10.78 9.80
C ALA A 101 -20.82 -12.10 9.42
N VAL A 102 -21.05 -12.31 8.12
CA VAL A 102 -21.22 -13.66 7.61
C VAL A 102 -19.90 -14.36 7.90
N THR A 103 -19.90 -15.19 8.95
CA THR A 103 -18.93 -16.26 9.17
C THR A 103 -19.08 -17.25 8.03
N ALA A 104 -18.66 -16.87 6.83
CA ALA A 104 -18.48 -17.81 5.73
C ALA A 104 -17.22 -18.59 6.08
N GLY A 105 -17.42 -19.82 6.58
CA GLY A 105 -16.41 -20.84 6.48
C GLY A 105 -15.96 -20.90 5.02
N TYR A 106 -14.68 -20.62 4.80
CA TYR A 106 -14.03 -20.99 3.56
C TYR A 106 -13.93 -22.53 3.54
N PRO A 107 -14.11 -23.18 2.36
CA PRO A 107 -13.81 -24.59 2.22
C PRO A 107 -12.33 -24.88 2.51
#